data_AF-A0A9W6KC97-F1
#
_entry.id   AF-A0A9W6KC97-F1
#
_cell.length_a   1.000
_cell.length_b   1.000
_cell.length_c   1.000
_cell.angle_alpha   90.00
_cell.angle_beta   90.00
_cell.angle_gamma   90.00
#
_symmetry.space_group_name_H-M   'P 1'
#
loop_
_entity.id
_entity.type
_entity.pdbx_description
1 polymer ?
#
loop_
_entity_poly.entity_id
_entity_poly.type
_entity_poly.pdbx_seq_one_letter_code
_entity_poly.pdbx_strand_id
1 'polypeptide(L)'
;MFELLFKYPAVLARHREGPLAEDREKFLQHCADQGMAHGTLLRVARELLVIARHVDVGAQEPVTPLQIEAAAGCWGDLQRRRGRSTGSRWSSELFVRTATNWLRFLGRLAASEPIRTAHTALIESFAADLSEARGLSSHTIKSRCWHTEAFLNGLRAQDRALGEVTVEDVDAFLQRRGKEGWKRVSVATCAAALRSFFRYAEQRGWCALGIAAGIAGPRVFKDEGLPVGPDWADVQRLIGDARGDCARDIRDTTILMLFAIYGFRSGEVAGLRLDDVNWTEDRIDLSRPKQRHRQAYPLLPSVGEAILRYVEQIRPHSPCREIFLTLRAPFRALSASGLYHVVRSRLETLGIRSLRRGPHALRHACAGRLVAQGLSLKEIGDHLGHRSADATRTYAKVDVVGLREVAQFNLGDLL
;
A
#
# COMPACT_ATOMS: atom_id res chain seq x y z
N MET A 1 19.95 27.25 -9.32
CA MET A 1 19.53 25.98 -9.97
C MET A 1 19.36 26.08 -11.49
N PHE A 2 18.78 27.13 -12.08
CA PHE A 2 18.61 27.21 -13.53
C PHE A 2 19.93 27.21 -14.31
N GLU A 3 20.96 27.91 -13.81
CA GLU A 3 22.30 27.92 -14.42
C GLU A 3 22.98 26.54 -14.39
N LEU A 4 22.69 25.73 -13.36
CA LEU A 4 23.18 24.36 -13.26
C LEU A 4 22.47 23.41 -14.23
N LEU A 5 21.23 23.74 -14.62
CA LEU A 5 20.40 22.92 -15.49
C LEU A 5 20.57 23.26 -16.98
N PHE A 6 20.66 24.54 -17.34
CA PHE A 6 20.60 24.98 -18.73
C PHE A 6 21.92 25.61 -19.18
N LYS A 7 22.57 24.99 -20.18
CA LYS A 7 23.83 25.46 -20.76
C LYS A 7 23.67 26.53 -21.84
N TYR A 8 22.50 26.59 -22.49
CA TYR A 8 22.26 27.50 -23.62
C TYR A 8 21.67 28.85 -23.14
N PRO A 9 22.28 30.00 -23.47
CA PRO A 9 21.85 31.31 -22.98
C PRO A 9 20.38 31.63 -23.26
N ALA A 10 19.89 31.33 -24.47
CA ALA A 10 18.50 31.58 -24.85
C ALA A 10 17.49 30.74 -24.02
N VAL A 11 17.86 29.53 -23.63
CA VAL A 11 17.01 28.67 -22.79
C VAL A 11 17.02 29.17 -21.35
N LEU A 12 18.20 29.57 -20.86
CA LEU A 12 18.36 30.13 -19.53
C LEU A 12 17.54 31.43 -19.38
N ALA A 13 17.65 32.35 -20.33
CA ALA A 13 16.86 33.59 -20.38
C ALA A 13 15.35 33.29 -20.32
N ARG A 14 14.87 32.34 -21.15
CA ARG A 14 13.46 31.92 -21.14
C ARG A 14 12.99 31.41 -19.77
N HIS A 15 13.84 30.71 -19.01
CA HIS A 15 13.47 30.23 -17.67
C HIS A 15 13.57 31.32 -16.61
N ARG A 16 14.49 32.28 -16.73
CA ARG A 16 14.67 33.42 -15.82
C ARG A 16 13.59 34.49 -15.97
N GLU A 17 13.27 34.85 -17.20
CA GLU A 17 12.30 35.89 -17.54
C GLU A 17 10.85 35.35 -17.54
N GLY A 18 10.70 34.02 -17.48
CA GLY A 18 9.39 33.37 -17.41
C GLY A 18 8.68 33.60 -16.06
N PRO A 19 7.35 33.44 -16.00
CA PRO A 19 6.56 33.69 -14.79
C PRO A 19 7.06 32.87 -13.60
N LEU A 20 7.01 33.45 -12.39
CA LEU A 20 7.33 32.78 -11.13
C LEU A 20 8.71 32.11 -11.13
N ALA A 21 9.72 32.77 -11.71
CA ALA A 21 11.06 32.21 -11.89
C ALA A 21 11.69 31.76 -10.56
N GLU A 22 11.64 32.59 -9.53
CA GLU A 22 12.19 32.27 -8.20
C GLU A 22 11.50 31.06 -7.57
N ASP A 23 10.17 31.00 -7.58
CA ASP A 23 9.40 29.89 -7.00
C ASP A 23 9.64 28.57 -7.74
N ARG A 24 9.80 28.62 -9.08
CA ARG A 24 10.20 27.47 -9.89
C ARG A 24 11.62 27.03 -9.55
N GLU A 25 12.54 27.97 -9.38
CA GLU A 25 13.94 27.67 -9.06
C GLU A 25 14.09 27.04 -7.67
N LYS A 26 13.40 27.57 -6.66
CA LYS A 26 13.32 27.01 -5.30
C LYS A 26 12.79 25.59 -5.30
N PHE A 27 11.72 25.31 -6.06
CA PHE A 27 11.16 23.96 -6.14
C PHE A 27 12.10 22.98 -6.87
N LEU A 28 12.81 23.44 -7.90
CA LEU A 28 13.83 22.61 -8.57
C LEU A 28 15.02 22.31 -7.65
N GLN A 29 15.43 23.28 -6.83
CA GLN A 29 16.42 23.05 -5.78
C GLN A 29 15.94 22.01 -4.78
N HIS A 30 14.72 22.15 -4.26
CA HIS A 30 14.11 21.16 -3.38
C HIS A 30 14.05 19.75 -4.01
N CYS A 31 13.71 19.64 -5.30
CA CYS A 31 13.74 18.37 -6.01
C CYS A 31 15.16 17.80 -6.14
N ALA A 32 16.16 18.66 -6.37
CA ALA A 32 17.56 18.27 -6.44
C ALA A 32 18.09 17.78 -5.09
N ASP A 33 17.73 18.45 -4.00
CA ASP A 33 18.08 18.06 -2.62
C ASP A 33 17.45 16.71 -2.23
N GLN A 34 16.32 16.35 -2.84
CA GLN A 34 15.73 15.01 -2.74
C GLN A 34 16.40 13.95 -3.65
N GLY A 35 17.52 14.28 -4.29
CA GLY A 35 18.31 13.39 -5.14
C GLY A 35 17.69 13.10 -6.50
N MET A 36 16.87 14.01 -7.04
CA MET A 36 16.31 13.84 -8.38
C MET A 36 17.37 13.99 -9.47
N ALA A 37 17.46 13.02 -10.39
CA ALA A 37 18.45 13.03 -11.46
C ALA A 37 18.33 14.25 -12.39
N HIS A 38 19.45 14.77 -12.89
CA HIS A 38 19.53 15.96 -13.74
C HIS A 38 18.57 15.94 -14.95
N GLY A 39 18.49 14.82 -15.68
CA GLY A 39 17.55 14.68 -16.80
C GLY A 39 16.06 14.77 -16.37
N THR A 40 15.74 14.34 -15.15
CA THR A 40 14.39 14.51 -14.59
C THR A 40 14.14 15.95 -14.17
N LEU A 41 15.12 16.61 -13.54
CA LEU A 41 15.03 18.04 -13.22
C LEU A 41 14.83 18.90 -14.47
N LEU A 42 15.51 18.60 -15.58
CA LEU A 42 15.29 19.26 -16.86
C LEU A 42 13.85 19.13 -17.37
N ARG A 43 13.26 17.94 -17.24
CA ARG A 43 11.86 17.70 -17.62
C ARG A 43 10.89 18.44 -16.70
N VAL A 44 11.12 18.38 -15.38
CA VAL A 44 10.33 19.11 -14.39
C VAL A 44 10.41 20.61 -14.66
N ALA A 45 11.61 21.16 -14.90
CA ALA A 45 11.80 22.58 -15.18
C ALA A 45 11.02 23.07 -16.41
N ARG A 46 10.96 22.26 -17.47
CA ARG A 46 10.14 22.53 -18.67
C ARG A 46 8.65 22.53 -18.33
N GLU A 47 8.18 21.52 -17.60
CA GLU A 47 6.77 21.44 -17.19
C GLU A 47 6.37 22.57 -16.25
N LEU A 48 7.21 22.94 -15.28
CA LEU A 48 6.95 24.06 -14.37
C LEU A 48 6.75 25.37 -15.13
N LEU A 49 7.52 25.62 -16.19
CA LEU A 49 7.35 26.81 -17.02
C LEU A 49 6.01 26.80 -17.78
N VAL A 50 5.54 25.62 -18.20
CA VAL A 50 4.21 25.49 -18.82
C VAL A 50 3.13 25.70 -17.77
N ILE A 51 3.22 25.06 -16.61
CA ILE A 51 2.26 25.18 -15.51
C ILE A 51 2.13 26.65 -15.09
N ALA A 52 3.25 27.35 -14.89
CA ALA A 52 3.28 28.77 -14.52
C ALA A 52 2.62 29.72 -15.54
N ARG A 53 2.38 29.26 -16.77
CA ARG A 53 1.67 30.02 -17.82
C ARG A 53 0.18 29.68 -17.93
N HIS A 54 -0.22 28.52 -17.45
CA HIS A 54 -1.59 28.00 -17.61
C HIS A 54 -2.36 27.94 -16.29
N VAL A 55 -1.66 28.03 -15.16
CA VAL A 55 -2.24 28.08 -13.82
C VAL A 55 -1.85 29.42 -13.22
N ASP A 56 -2.84 30.19 -12.78
CA ASP A 56 -2.59 31.42 -12.04
C ASP A 56 -2.20 31.09 -10.60
N VAL A 57 -0.89 30.97 -10.38
CA VAL A 57 -0.30 30.70 -9.06
C VAL A 57 -0.05 32.00 -8.28
N GLY A 58 -0.23 33.17 -8.92
CA GLY A 58 0.01 34.49 -8.35
C GLY A 58 -1.20 35.12 -7.65
N ALA A 59 -2.39 34.56 -7.86
CA ALA A 59 -3.62 34.99 -7.18
C ALA A 59 -3.52 34.83 -5.66
N GLN A 60 -4.24 35.68 -4.91
CA GLN A 60 -4.32 35.62 -3.44
C GLN A 60 -4.99 34.32 -2.94
N GLU A 61 -5.73 33.62 -3.81
CA GLU A 61 -6.45 32.39 -3.48
C GLU A 61 -5.64 31.12 -3.81
N PRO A 62 -5.69 30.08 -2.96
CA PRO A 62 -5.05 28.80 -3.23
C PRO A 62 -5.63 28.11 -4.48
N VAL A 63 -4.77 27.50 -5.30
CA VAL A 63 -5.16 26.79 -6.52
C VAL A 63 -5.81 25.45 -6.18
N THR A 64 -6.98 25.17 -6.75
CA THR A 64 -7.73 23.93 -6.54
C THR A 64 -7.28 22.80 -7.48
N PRO A 65 -7.45 21.51 -7.10
CA PRO A 65 -7.20 20.38 -8.00
C PRO A 65 -7.98 20.44 -9.31
N LEU A 66 -9.23 20.94 -9.28
CA LEU A 66 -10.06 21.10 -10.48
C LEU A 66 -9.48 22.10 -11.47
N GLN A 67 -8.93 23.23 -10.98
CA GLN A 67 -8.23 24.19 -11.83
C GLN A 67 -6.97 23.58 -12.46
N ILE A 68 -6.24 22.73 -11.72
CA ILE A 68 -5.07 22.00 -12.24
C ILE A 68 -5.49 21.03 -13.35
N GLU A 69 -6.56 20.26 -13.14
CA GLU A 69 -7.07 19.30 -14.13
C GLU A 69 -7.58 20.01 -15.39
N ALA A 70 -8.31 21.12 -15.25
CA ALA A 70 -8.77 21.93 -16.37
C ALA A 70 -7.59 22.48 -17.19
N ALA A 71 -6.59 23.07 -16.52
CA ALA A 71 -5.38 23.57 -17.18
C ALA A 71 -4.58 22.46 -17.87
N ALA A 72 -4.50 21.27 -17.25
CA ALA A 72 -3.85 20.10 -17.84
C ALA A 72 -4.56 19.62 -19.11
N GLY A 73 -5.90 19.60 -19.10
CA GLY A 73 -6.72 19.27 -20.27
C GLY A 73 -6.46 20.23 -21.44
N CYS A 74 -6.55 21.53 -21.19
CA CYS A 74 -6.25 22.57 -22.19
C CYS A 74 -4.84 22.43 -22.76
N TRP A 75 -3.84 22.15 -21.91
CA TRP A 75 -2.47 21.92 -22.35
C TRP A 75 -2.33 20.64 -23.21
N GLY A 76 -2.96 19.55 -22.79
CA GLY A 76 -2.97 18.28 -23.52
C GLY A 76 -3.55 18.42 -24.93
N ASP A 77 -4.61 19.21 -25.08
CA ASP A 77 -5.24 19.51 -26.37
C ASP A 77 -4.36 20.40 -27.25
N LEU A 78 -3.68 21.40 -26.68
CA LEU A 78 -2.72 22.22 -27.39
C LEU A 78 -1.54 21.40 -27.95
N GLN A 79 -1.03 20.43 -27.18
CA GLN A 79 0.04 19.53 -27.62
C GLN A 79 -0.40 18.63 -28.77
N ARG A 80 -1.64 18.13 -28.71
CA ARG A 80 -2.24 17.32 -29.77
C ARG A 80 -2.35 18.13 -31.07
N ARG A 81 -2.88 19.35 -31.01
CA ARG A 81 -3.03 20.25 -32.17
C ARG A 81 -1.69 20.60 -32.83
N ARG A 82 -0.59 20.60 -32.07
CA ARG A 82 0.77 20.88 -32.58
C ARG A 82 1.49 19.63 -33.11
N GLY A 83 0.84 18.47 -33.16
CA GLY A 83 1.44 17.22 -33.65
C GLY A 83 2.57 16.67 -32.77
N ARG A 84 2.73 17.17 -31.53
CA ARG A 84 3.84 16.83 -30.63
C ARG A 84 3.53 15.66 -29.69
N SER A 85 2.29 15.16 -29.73
CA SER A 85 1.88 13.96 -29.00
C SER A 85 0.80 13.21 -29.76
N THR A 86 0.92 11.88 -29.81
CA THR A 86 -0.10 10.95 -30.32
C THR A 86 -1.21 10.66 -29.29
N GLY A 87 -1.03 11.04 -28.01
CA GLY A 87 -2.04 10.89 -26.96
C GLY A 87 -1.96 11.96 -25.87
N SER A 88 -3.09 12.55 -25.47
CA SER A 88 -3.12 13.64 -24.46
C SER A 88 -2.91 13.16 -23.01
N ARG A 89 -3.05 11.85 -22.76
CA ARG A 89 -3.15 11.29 -21.42
C ARG A 89 -1.86 11.42 -20.60
N TRP A 90 -0.71 11.06 -21.18
CA TRP A 90 0.56 11.07 -20.45
C TRP A 90 1.03 12.50 -20.12
N SER A 91 0.90 13.44 -21.06
CA SER A 91 1.27 14.84 -20.85
C SER A 91 0.37 15.51 -19.81
N SER A 92 -0.94 15.21 -19.82
CA SER A 92 -1.89 15.73 -18.83
C SER A 92 -1.61 15.15 -17.43
N GLU A 93 -1.37 13.83 -17.32
CA GLU A 93 -1.04 13.19 -16.03
C GLU A 93 0.28 13.73 -15.45
N LEU A 94 1.30 13.95 -16.30
CA LEU A 94 2.57 14.53 -15.87
C LEU A 94 2.39 15.98 -15.40
N PHE A 95 1.59 16.77 -16.12
CA PHE A 95 1.25 18.15 -15.75
C PHE A 95 0.55 18.17 -14.38
N VAL A 96 -0.53 17.42 -14.21
CA VAL A 96 -1.30 17.37 -12.96
C VAL A 96 -0.39 16.99 -11.79
N ARG A 97 0.43 15.95 -11.95
CA ARG A 97 1.35 15.51 -10.89
C ARG A 97 2.38 16.58 -10.55
N THR A 98 2.98 17.21 -11.55
CA THR A 98 4.03 18.21 -11.34
C THR A 98 3.45 19.49 -10.71
N ALA A 99 2.31 19.96 -11.20
CA ALA A 99 1.59 21.11 -10.67
C ALA A 99 1.17 20.88 -9.21
N THR A 100 0.56 19.73 -8.93
CA THR A 100 0.13 19.36 -7.57
C THR A 100 1.31 19.35 -6.59
N ASN A 101 2.45 18.77 -6.98
CA ASN A 101 3.62 18.71 -6.10
C ASN A 101 4.24 20.10 -5.89
N TRP A 102 4.34 20.91 -6.95
CA TRP A 102 4.90 22.25 -6.89
C TRP A 102 4.04 23.19 -6.04
N LEU A 103 2.73 23.20 -6.28
CA LEU A 103 1.78 24.02 -5.51
C LEU A 103 1.71 23.59 -4.04
N ARG A 104 1.80 22.29 -3.76
CA ARG A 104 1.91 21.78 -2.38
C ARG A 104 3.18 22.27 -1.70
N PHE A 105 4.31 22.26 -2.41
CA PHE A 105 5.58 22.78 -1.89
C PHE A 105 5.51 24.28 -1.57
N LEU A 106 4.84 25.07 -2.41
CA LEU A 106 4.65 26.50 -2.17
C LEU A 106 3.58 26.81 -1.10
N GLY A 107 2.86 25.81 -0.59
CA GLY A 107 1.72 26.02 0.31
C GLY A 107 0.52 26.70 -0.37
N ARG A 108 0.48 26.72 -1.71
CA ARG A 108 -0.57 27.36 -2.52
C ARG A 108 -1.55 26.37 -3.15
N LEU A 109 -1.38 25.08 -2.90
CA LEU A 109 -2.38 24.09 -3.25
C LEU A 109 -3.51 24.21 -2.23
N ALA A 110 -4.71 24.60 -2.67
CA ALA A 110 -5.89 24.45 -1.84
C ALA A 110 -5.94 23.00 -1.38
N ALA A 111 -6.20 22.76 -0.08
CA ALA A 111 -6.74 21.46 0.28
C ALA A 111 -7.86 21.20 -0.71
N SER A 112 -7.87 20.05 -1.39
CA SER A 112 -9.08 19.65 -2.08
C SER A 112 -10.13 19.72 -0.98
N GLU A 113 -11.04 20.70 -1.01
CA GLU A 113 -12.32 20.46 -0.40
C GLU A 113 -12.75 19.20 -1.15
N PRO A 114 -12.80 18.04 -0.48
CA PRO A 114 -13.37 16.89 -1.14
C PRO A 114 -14.75 17.41 -1.53
N ILE A 115 -15.14 17.26 -2.81
CA ILE A 115 -16.46 17.69 -3.27
C ILE A 115 -17.42 17.18 -2.20
N ARG A 116 -17.94 18.10 -1.36
CA ARG A 116 -18.63 17.73 -0.12
C ARG A 116 -20.02 17.33 -0.58
N THR A 117 -20.07 16.14 -1.15
CA THR A 117 -21.34 15.48 -1.38
C THR A 117 -21.89 15.14 0.01
N ALA A 118 -23.22 15.05 0.11
CA ALA A 118 -23.85 14.53 1.32
C ALA A 118 -23.18 13.22 1.77
N HIS A 119 -22.75 12.37 0.82
CA HIS A 119 -22.08 11.10 1.09
C HIS A 119 -20.67 11.25 1.69
N THR A 120 -19.91 12.26 1.30
CA THR A 120 -18.58 12.53 1.85
C THR A 120 -18.66 12.89 3.34
N ALA A 121 -19.59 13.77 3.70
CA ALA A 121 -19.81 14.16 5.09
C ALA A 121 -20.25 12.97 5.96
N LEU A 122 -21.11 12.09 5.41
CA LEU A 122 -21.52 10.85 6.09
C LEU A 122 -20.33 9.91 6.35
N ILE A 123 -19.43 9.75 5.37
CA ILE A 123 -18.24 8.89 5.49
C ILE A 123 -17.23 9.48 6.49
N GLU A 124 -17.01 10.80 6.48
CA GLU A 124 -16.12 11.48 7.42
C GLU A 124 -16.65 11.35 8.86
N SER A 125 -17.94 11.62 9.05
CA SER A 125 -18.60 11.43 10.34
C SER A 125 -18.49 9.97 10.79
N PHE A 126 -18.71 9.00 9.92
CA PHE A 126 -18.55 7.59 10.23
C PHE A 126 -17.10 7.21 10.57
N ALA A 127 -16.12 7.74 9.84
CA ALA A 127 -14.70 7.51 10.09
C ALA A 127 -14.28 8.04 11.47
N ALA A 128 -14.79 9.22 11.87
CA ALA A 128 -14.57 9.80 13.19
C ALA A 128 -15.12 8.89 14.30
N ASP A 129 -16.36 8.41 14.19
CA ASP A 129 -16.96 7.45 15.15
C ASP A 129 -16.14 6.16 15.27
N LEU A 130 -15.73 5.58 14.13
CA LEU A 130 -14.90 4.38 14.13
C LEU A 130 -13.55 4.59 14.83
N SER A 131 -13.01 5.80 14.78
CA SER A 131 -11.76 6.17 15.43
C SER A 131 -11.95 6.46 16.91
N GLU A 132 -12.84 7.39 17.25
CA GLU A 132 -12.98 7.97 18.59
C GLU A 132 -13.79 7.08 19.52
N ALA A 133 -14.98 6.66 19.11
CA ALA A 133 -15.86 5.84 19.95
C ALA A 133 -15.42 4.37 19.99
N ARG A 134 -14.85 3.87 18.90
CA ARG A 134 -14.55 2.44 18.73
C ARG A 134 -13.07 2.07 18.73
N GLY A 135 -12.18 3.06 18.70
CA GLY A 135 -10.73 2.84 18.76
C GLY A 135 -10.18 1.94 17.65
N LEU A 136 -10.81 1.90 16.48
CA LEU A 136 -10.38 1.00 15.40
C LEU A 136 -9.09 1.48 14.75
N SER A 137 -8.31 0.53 14.21
CA SER A 137 -7.09 0.87 13.48
C SER A 137 -7.40 1.63 12.18
N SER A 138 -6.51 2.53 11.77
CA SER A 138 -6.62 3.31 10.52
C SER A 138 -6.85 2.45 9.28
N HIS A 139 -6.23 1.26 9.22
CA HIS A 139 -6.45 0.31 8.12
C HIS A 139 -7.88 -0.23 8.09
N THR A 140 -8.43 -0.58 9.26
CA THR A 140 -9.82 -1.04 9.38
C THR A 140 -10.80 0.06 9.01
N ILE A 141 -10.56 1.29 9.47
CA ILE A 141 -11.38 2.47 9.12
C ILE A 141 -11.38 2.65 7.61
N LYS A 142 -10.19 2.75 7.00
CA LYS A 142 -10.05 2.92 5.54
C LYS A 142 -10.77 1.83 4.75
N SER A 143 -10.65 0.57 5.18
CA SER A 143 -11.33 -0.55 4.52
C SER A 143 -12.86 -0.44 4.65
N ARG A 144 -13.39 -0.05 5.81
CA ARG A 144 -14.83 0.13 6.00
C ARG A 144 -15.36 1.31 5.19
N CYS A 145 -14.70 2.46 5.27
CA CYS A 145 -15.06 3.65 4.50
C CYS A 145 -15.05 3.36 2.99
N TRP A 146 -14.06 2.62 2.48
CA TRP A 146 -14.01 2.25 1.06
C TRP A 146 -15.22 1.42 0.63
N HIS A 147 -15.64 0.43 1.43
CA HIS A 147 -16.83 -0.36 1.12
C HIS A 147 -18.12 0.46 1.21
N THR A 148 -18.24 1.33 2.21
CA THR A 148 -19.37 2.24 2.37
C THR A 148 -19.46 3.24 1.22
N GLU A 149 -18.35 3.85 0.83
CA GLU A 149 -18.26 4.77 -0.29
C GLU A 149 -18.66 4.10 -1.60
N ALA A 150 -18.19 2.88 -1.84
CA ALA A 150 -18.56 2.10 -3.01
C ALA A 150 -20.07 1.81 -3.09
N PHE A 151 -20.76 1.67 -1.94
CA PHE A 151 -22.20 1.51 -1.87
C PHE A 151 -22.93 2.84 -2.09
N LEU A 152 -22.54 3.89 -1.38
CA LEU A 152 -23.14 5.23 -1.47
C LEU A 152 -23.01 5.83 -2.89
N ASN A 153 -21.88 5.60 -3.57
CA ASN A 153 -21.72 6.00 -4.97
C ASN A 153 -22.70 5.25 -5.90
N GLY A 154 -23.03 3.99 -5.57
CA GLY A 154 -24.04 3.22 -6.28
C GLY A 154 -25.46 3.76 -6.10
N LEU A 155 -25.80 4.28 -4.90
CA LEU A 155 -27.08 4.94 -4.65
C LEU A 155 -27.20 6.26 -5.40
N ARG A 156 -26.12 7.06 -5.41
CA ARG A 156 -26.07 8.32 -6.15
C ARG A 156 -26.31 8.13 -7.65
N ALA A 157 -25.74 7.08 -8.24
CA ALA A 157 -25.96 6.75 -9.65
C ALA A 157 -27.43 6.39 -9.97
N GLN A 158 -28.22 6.06 -8.96
CA GLN A 158 -29.65 5.75 -9.06
C GLN A 158 -30.54 6.89 -8.55
N ASP A 159 -29.94 8.03 -8.17
CA ASP A 159 -30.61 9.20 -7.57
C ASP A 159 -31.48 8.88 -6.33
N ARG A 160 -31.02 7.94 -5.50
CA ARG A 160 -31.73 7.51 -4.29
C ARG A 160 -31.13 8.08 -3.03
N ALA A 161 -32.00 8.52 -2.11
CA ALA A 161 -31.60 9.01 -0.80
C ALA A 161 -31.29 7.86 0.17
N LEU A 162 -30.39 8.10 1.13
CA LEU A 162 -30.05 7.10 2.16
C LEU A 162 -31.27 6.70 3.02
N GLY A 163 -32.21 7.62 3.23
CA GLY A 163 -33.43 7.38 4.00
C GLY A 163 -34.37 6.37 3.35
N GLU A 164 -34.27 6.17 2.04
CA GLU A 164 -35.12 5.28 1.25
C GLU A 164 -34.51 3.89 1.03
N VAL A 165 -33.32 3.65 1.58
CA VAL A 165 -32.60 2.39 1.40
C VAL A 165 -33.30 1.28 2.17
N THR A 166 -33.49 0.15 1.51
CA THR A 166 -34.01 -1.07 2.13
C THR A 166 -32.92 -2.15 2.23
N VAL A 167 -33.23 -3.27 2.88
CA VAL A 167 -32.30 -4.42 2.97
C VAL A 167 -32.05 -5.00 1.57
N GLU A 168 -33.08 -5.04 0.73
CA GLU A 168 -33.02 -5.55 -0.64
C GLU A 168 -32.02 -4.77 -1.50
N ASP A 169 -31.85 -3.47 -1.26
CA ASP A 169 -30.85 -2.65 -1.96
C ASP A 169 -29.42 -3.04 -1.60
N VAL A 170 -29.19 -3.34 -0.32
CA VAL A 170 -27.89 -3.80 0.16
C VAL A 170 -27.58 -5.19 -0.40
N ASP A 171 -28.58 -6.08 -0.43
CA ASP A 171 -28.45 -7.40 -1.02
C ASP A 171 -28.18 -7.33 -2.52
N ALA A 172 -28.91 -6.49 -3.26
CA ALA A 172 -28.69 -6.27 -4.68
C ALA A 172 -27.28 -5.75 -4.96
N PHE A 173 -26.76 -4.85 -4.12
CA PHE A 173 -25.39 -4.37 -4.21
C PHE A 173 -24.36 -5.49 -3.97
N LEU A 174 -24.51 -6.26 -2.90
CA LEU A 174 -23.59 -7.36 -2.57
C LEU A 174 -23.60 -8.46 -3.65
N GLN A 175 -24.77 -8.80 -4.18
CA GLN A 175 -24.92 -9.74 -5.30
C GLN A 175 -24.23 -9.23 -6.57
N ARG A 176 -24.40 -7.95 -6.90
CA ARG A 176 -23.73 -7.32 -8.05
C ARG A 176 -22.21 -7.40 -7.91
N ARG A 177 -21.66 -7.08 -6.73
CA ARG A 177 -20.21 -7.22 -6.46
C ARG A 177 -19.73 -8.65 -6.62
N GLY A 178 -20.52 -9.63 -6.18
CA GLY A 178 -20.26 -11.05 -6.42
C GLY A 178 -20.18 -11.39 -7.92
N LYS A 179 -21.14 -10.92 -8.72
CA LYS A 179 -21.16 -11.10 -10.19
C LYS A 179 -20.01 -10.39 -10.91
N GLU A 180 -19.53 -9.26 -10.37
CA GLU A 180 -18.33 -8.53 -10.83
C GLU A 180 -17.01 -9.25 -10.48
N GLY A 181 -17.05 -10.46 -9.94
CA GLY A 181 -15.87 -11.29 -9.69
C GLY A 181 -15.26 -11.15 -8.30
N TRP A 182 -15.94 -10.50 -7.34
CA TRP A 182 -15.46 -10.47 -5.96
C TRP A 182 -15.52 -11.86 -5.34
N LYS A 183 -14.44 -12.24 -4.65
CA LYS A 183 -14.40 -13.49 -3.88
C LYS A 183 -15.39 -13.43 -2.71
N ARG A 184 -15.90 -14.59 -2.28
CA ARG A 184 -16.81 -14.72 -1.11
C ARG A 184 -16.33 -13.94 0.13
N VAL A 185 -15.04 -14.01 0.44
CA VAL A 185 -14.44 -13.28 1.57
C VAL A 185 -14.50 -11.76 1.39
N SER A 186 -14.31 -11.25 0.16
CA SER A 186 -14.42 -9.82 -0.14
C SER A 186 -15.85 -9.32 0.05
N VAL A 187 -16.84 -10.10 -0.41
CA VAL A 187 -18.26 -9.78 -0.23
C VAL A 187 -18.64 -9.84 1.26
N ALA A 188 -18.18 -10.85 2.00
CA ALA A 188 -18.40 -10.93 3.44
C ALA A 188 -17.78 -9.76 4.22
N THR A 189 -16.59 -9.31 3.82
CA THR A 189 -15.91 -8.14 4.39
C THR A 189 -16.72 -6.86 4.12
N CYS A 190 -17.23 -6.73 2.90
CA CYS A 190 -18.12 -5.64 2.52
C CYS A 190 -19.41 -5.64 3.34
N ALA A 191 -20.09 -6.78 3.45
CA ALA A 191 -21.29 -6.92 4.28
C ALA A 191 -21.03 -6.54 5.74
N ALA A 192 -19.88 -6.92 6.31
CA ALA A 192 -19.50 -6.52 7.66
C ALA A 192 -19.24 -5.00 7.80
N ALA A 193 -18.64 -4.38 6.77
CA ALA A 193 -18.45 -2.93 6.73
C ALA A 193 -19.80 -2.19 6.63
N LEU A 194 -20.68 -2.64 5.74
CA LEU A 194 -22.02 -2.06 5.56
C LEU A 194 -22.87 -2.23 6.83
N ARG A 195 -22.87 -3.41 7.46
CA ARG A 195 -23.52 -3.59 8.78
C ARG A 195 -23.03 -2.59 9.82
N SER A 196 -21.72 -2.32 9.85
CA SER A 196 -21.16 -1.33 10.76
C SER A 196 -21.62 0.08 10.43
N PHE A 197 -21.75 0.42 9.15
CA PHE A 197 -22.20 1.73 8.71
C PHE A 197 -23.70 1.94 8.96
N PHE A 198 -24.54 0.97 8.59
CA PHE A 198 -25.98 1.08 8.81
C PHE A 198 -26.34 1.12 10.29
N ARG A 199 -25.62 0.38 11.16
CA ARG A 199 -25.84 0.49 12.60
C ARG A 199 -25.57 1.90 13.13
N TYR A 200 -24.59 2.58 12.54
CA TYR A 200 -24.29 3.98 12.84
C TYR A 200 -25.32 4.94 12.25
N ALA A 201 -25.76 4.70 11.01
CA ALA A 201 -26.78 5.49 10.33
C ALA A 201 -28.15 5.39 11.04
N GLU A 202 -28.54 4.21 11.51
CA GLU A 202 -29.75 3.95 12.30
C GLU A 202 -29.75 4.75 13.61
N GLN A 203 -28.61 4.76 14.33
CA GLN A 203 -28.46 5.54 15.57
C GLN A 203 -28.61 7.05 15.35
N ARG A 204 -28.33 7.52 14.12
CA ARG A 204 -28.44 8.92 13.71
C ARG A 204 -29.79 9.26 13.06
N GLY A 205 -30.67 8.28 12.88
CA GLY A 205 -31.94 8.46 12.19
C GLY A 205 -31.80 8.74 10.69
N TRP A 206 -30.70 8.31 10.06
CA TRP A 206 -30.43 8.55 8.63
C TRP A 206 -31.09 7.54 7.69
N CYS A 207 -31.54 6.41 8.22
CA CYS A 207 -32.21 5.34 7.49
C CYS A 207 -33.21 4.61 8.38
N ALA A 208 -34.04 3.75 7.79
CA ALA A 208 -34.95 2.88 8.52
C ALA A 208 -34.19 1.96 9.50
N LEU A 209 -34.83 1.64 10.62
CA LEU A 209 -34.29 0.70 11.62
C LEU A 209 -34.32 -0.74 11.08
N GLY A 210 -33.31 -1.53 11.41
CA GLY A 210 -33.27 -2.97 11.13
C GLY A 210 -32.51 -3.34 9.86
N ILE A 211 -32.05 -2.37 9.07
CA ILE A 211 -31.20 -2.61 7.90
C ILE A 211 -29.90 -3.30 8.34
N ALA A 212 -29.25 -2.80 9.39
CA ALA A 212 -28.00 -3.37 9.88
C ALA A 212 -28.16 -4.82 10.36
N ALA A 213 -29.33 -5.18 10.89
CA ALA A 213 -29.65 -6.53 11.33
C ALA A 213 -30.01 -7.45 10.14
N GLY A 214 -30.68 -6.91 9.11
CA GLY A 214 -31.09 -7.64 7.91
C GLY A 214 -29.96 -7.99 6.95
N ILE A 215 -28.83 -7.25 6.96
CA ILE A 215 -27.70 -7.53 6.06
C ILE A 215 -27.07 -8.89 6.35
N ALA A 216 -27.33 -9.84 5.46
CA ALA A 216 -26.69 -11.15 5.45
C ALA A 216 -25.46 -11.14 4.52
N GLY A 217 -24.32 -11.61 5.04
CA GLY A 217 -23.14 -11.84 4.20
C GLY A 217 -23.13 -13.28 3.67
N PRO A 218 -22.41 -13.58 2.59
CA PRO A 218 -22.23 -14.97 2.17
C PRO A 218 -21.55 -15.78 3.27
N ARG A 219 -21.92 -17.05 3.40
CA ARG A 219 -21.26 -17.98 4.33
C ARG A 219 -19.81 -18.17 3.90
N VAL A 220 -18.89 -17.78 4.79
CA VAL A 220 -17.46 -18.08 4.66
C VAL A 220 -17.19 -19.31 5.50
N PHE A 221 -16.86 -20.42 4.85
CA PHE A 221 -16.51 -21.65 5.55
C PHE A 221 -15.18 -21.46 6.26
N LYS A 222 -15.21 -21.56 7.58
CA LYS A 222 -13.99 -21.55 8.37
C LYS A 222 -13.12 -22.70 7.88
N ASP A 223 -11.85 -22.42 7.72
CA ASP A 223 -10.84 -23.43 7.39
C ASP A 223 -10.88 -24.07 5.99
N GLU A 224 -11.69 -23.58 5.05
CA GLU A 224 -11.78 -24.09 3.68
C GLU A 224 -10.46 -24.01 2.87
N GLY A 225 -9.61 -23.04 3.18
CA GLY A 225 -8.34 -22.83 2.48
C GLY A 225 -7.15 -23.48 3.17
N LEU A 226 -6.17 -23.92 2.37
CA LEU A 226 -4.87 -24.35 2.83
C LEU A 226 -3.86 -23.17 2.84
N PRO A 227 -2.99 -23.08 3.86
CA PRO A 227 -1.93 -22.07 3.92
C PRO A 227 -0.74 -22.48 3.02
N VAL A 228 -0.93 -22.44 1.70
CA VAL A 228 0.09 -22.88 0.73
C VAL A 228 0.93 -21.69 0.25
N GLY A 229 2.25 -21.83 0.37
CA GLY A 229 3.26 -20.98 -0.25
C GLY A 229 3.96 -21.70 -1.42
N PRO A 230 4.89 -21.05 -2.12
CA PRO A 230 5.81 -21.76 -3.01
C PRO A 230 6.65 -22.79 -2.24
N ASP A 231 7.10 -23.84 -2.92
CA ASP A 231 8.02 -24.83 -2.33
C ASP A 231 9.34 -24.20 -1.93
N TRP A 232 10.03 -24.82 -0.97
CA TRP A 232 11.25 -24.21 -0.45
C TRP A 232 12.36 -24.09 -1.51
N ALA A 233 12.45 -25.04 -2.43
CA ALA A 233 13.39 -24.96 -3.56
C ALA A 233 13.11 -23.71 -4.42
N ASP A 234 11.84 -23.36 -4.64
CA ASP A 234 11.44 -22.15 -5.35
C ASP A 234 11.72 -20.88 -4.53
N VAL A 235 11.56 -20.93 -3.20
CA VAL A 235 12.00 -19.83 -2.31
C VAL A 235 13.51 -19.61 -2.41
N GLN A 236 14.31 -20.68 -2.44
CA GLN A 236 15.76 -20.57 -2.61
C GLN A 236 16.12 -19.99 -3.98
N ARG A 237 15.45 -20.41 -5.06
CA ARG A 237 15.59 -19.81 -6.39
C ARG A 237 15.22 -18.34 -6.39
N LEU A 238 14.15 -17.96 -5.72
CA LEU A 238 13.68 -16.58 -5.61
C LEU A 238 14.70 -15.68 -4.91
N ILE A 239 15.30 -16.15 -3.81
CA ILE A 239 16.36 -15.42 -3.10
C ILE A 239 17.64 -15.41 -3.93
N GLY A 240 17.98 -16.52 -4.60
CA GLY A 240 19.16 -16.65 -5.44
C GLY A 240 19.16 -15.72 -6.66
N ASP A 241 18.02 -15.58 -7.35
CA ASP A 241 17.84 -14.67 -8.50
C ASP A 241 18.14 -13.22 -8.14
N ALA A 242 17.80 -12.80 -6.92
CA ALA A 242 18.00 -11.43 -6.46
C ALA A 242 19.43 -11.17 -5.96
N ARG A 243 20.38 -12.11 -6.05
CA ARG A 243 21.77 -11.92 -5.57
C ARG A 243 22.68 -11.12 -6.51
N GLY A 244 22.12 -10.49 -7.54
CA GLY A 244 22.86 -9.58 -8.42
C GLY A 244 23.40 -8.35 -7.70
N ASP A 245 24.31 -7.63 -8.35
CA ASP A 245 24.98 -6.45 -7.78
C ASP A 245 24.25 -5.13 -8.07
N CYS A 246 23.14 -5.17 -8.79
CA CYS A 246 22.39 -3.95 -9.04
C CYS A 246 21.60 -3.52 -7.79
N ALA A 247 21.35 -2.21 -7.65
CA ALA A 247 20.62 -1.63 -6.53
C ALA A 247 19.27 -2.29 -6.24
N ARG A 248 18.57 -2.74 -7.29
CA ARG A 248 17.29 -3.44 -7.14
C ARG A 248 17.47 -4.82 -6.52
N ASP A 249 18.44 -5.58 -6.98
CA ASP A 249 18.71 -6.95 -6.55
C ASP A 249 19.11 -6.99 -5.07
N ILE A 250 20.06 -6.15 -4.66
CA ILE A 250 20.53 -6.06 -3.27
C ILE A 250 19.37 -5.74 -2.30
N ARG A 251 18.54 -4.73 -2.64
CA ARG A 251 17.38 -4.37 -1.83
C ARG A 251 16.34 -5.50 -1.80
N ASP A 252 16.00 -6.03 -2.97
CA ASP A 252 14.95 -7.04 -3.10
C ASP A 252 15.37 -8.35 -2.39
N THR A 253 16.63 -8.78 -2.46
CA THR A 253 17.16 -9.93 -1.69
C THR A 253 16.94 -9.78 -0.20
N THR A 254 17.32 -8.63 0.35
CA THR A 254 17.16 -8.34 1.78
C THR A 254 15.69 -8.43 2.20
N ILE A 255 14.79 -7.84 1.40
CA ILE A 255 13.33 -7.91 1.61
C ILE A 255 12.84 -9.36 1.57
N LEU A 256 13.27 -10.14 0.58
CA LEU A 256 12.87 -11.53 0.40
C LEU A 256 13.34 -12.40 1.57
N MET A 257 14.57 -12.20 2.07
CA MET A 257 15.10 -12.91 3.23
C MET A 257 14.27 -12.63 4.49
N LEU A 258 13.88 -11.38 4.75
CA LEU A 258 13.03 -11.04 5.89
C LEU A 258 11.66 -11.74 5.83
N PHE A 259 11.08 -11.86 4.63
CA PHE A 259 9.82 -12.58 4.44
C PHE A 259 9.95 -14.10 4.50
N ALA A 260 11.02 -14.67 3.97
CA ALA A 260 11.18 -16.12 3.83
C ALA A 260 11.78 -16.78 5.07
N ILE A 261 12.69 -16.11 5.78
CA ILE A 261 13.42 -16.67 6.92
C ILE A 261 12.65 -16.43 8.20
N TYR A 262 12.35 -15.17 8.53
CA TYR A 262 11.60 -14.84 9.75
C TYR A 262 10.08 -14.85 9.57
N GLY A 263 9.60 -14.95 8.33
CA GLY A 263 8.17 -14.95 8.06
C GLY A 263 7.50 -13.60 8.26
N PHE A 264 8.22 -12.47 8.34
CA PHE A 264 7.62 -11.17 8.69
C PHE A 264 6.46 -10.77 7.77
N ARG A 265 5.52 -9.99 8.31
CA ARG A 265 4.41 -9.41 7.53
C ARG A 265 4.90 -8.22 6.72
N SER A 266 4.19 -7.90 5.64
CA SER A 266 4.50 -6.73 4.81
C SER A 266 4.49 -5.41 5.59
N GLY A 267 3.58 -5.26 6.55
CA GLY A 267 3.56 -4.08 7.43
C GLY A 267 4.73 -4.02 8.41
N GLU A 268 5.23 -5.17 8.85
CA GLU A 268 6.40 -5.26 9.74
C GLU A 268 7.67 -4.87 8.97
N VAL A 269 7.87 -5.42 7.76
CA VAL A 269 9.01 -5.05 6.91
C VAL A 269 8.94 -3.61 6.40
N ALA A 270 7.75 -3.11 6.05
CA ALA A 270 7.57 -1.71 5.63
C ALA A 270 7.87 -0.71 6.75
N GLY A 271 7.60 -1.09 8.00
CA GLY A 271 7.79 -0.26 9.18
C GLY A 271 9.12 -0.46 9.89
N LEU A 272 9.96 -1.41 9.45
CA LEU A 272 11.25 -1.70 10.07
C LEU A 272 12.20 -0.51 9.91
N ARG A 273 12.72 0.01 11.01
CA ARG A 273 13.59 1.19 11.05
C ARG A 273 15.04 0.80 11.30
N LEU A 274 15.96 1.68 10.93
CA LEU A 274 17.39 1.52 11.20
C LEU A 274 17.66 1.35 12.72
N ASP A 275 16.87 2.01 13.56
CA ASP A 275 16.96 1.93 15.03
C ASP A 275 16.46 0.60 15.61
N ASP A 276 15.76 -0.21 14.82
CA ASP A 276 15.24 -1.51 15.26
C ASP A 276 16.27 -2.65 15.06
N VAL A 277 17.46 -2.36 14.53
CA VAL A 277 18.55 -3.34 14.37
C VAL A 277 19.67 -3.01 15.35
N ASN A 278 19.84 -3.88 16.35
CA ASN A 278 20.94 -3.82 17.31
C ASN A 278 22.08 -4.73 16.82
N TRP A 279 23.12 -4.10 16.28
CA TRP A 279 24.31 -4.78 15.76
C TRP A 279 25.24 -5.32 16.85
N THR A 280 25.18 -4.77 18.07
CA THR A 280 26.02 -5.23 19.18
C THR A 280 25.48 -6.50 19.81
N GLU A 281 24.15 -6.63 19.85
CA GLU A 281 23.46 -7.80 20.42
C GLU A 281 22.98 -8.80 19.37
N ASP A 282 23.35 -8.61 18.09
CA ASP A 282 22.83 -9.37 16.95
C ASP A 282 21.31 -9.58 17.04
N ARG A 283 20.55 -8.48 17.10
CA ARG A 283 19.10 -8.52 17.35
C ARG A 283 18.31 -7.57 16.46
N ILE A 284 17.12 -8.00 16.04
CA ILE A 284 16.10 -7.17 15.38
C ILE A 284 14.88 -7.03 16.31
N ASP A 285 14.51 -5.80 16.65
CA ASP A 285 13.38 -5.48 17.52
C ASP A 285 12.17 -5.01 16.71
N LEU A 286 11.29 -5.93 16.35
CA LEU A 286 10.11 -5.62 15.54
C LEU A 286 8.98 -5.01 16.37
N SER A 287 8.60 -3.78 16.02
CA SER A 287 7.35 -3.17 16.50
C SER A 287 6.14 -3.68 15.71
N ARG A 288 5.08 -4.10 16.43
CA ARG A 288 3.84 -4.62 15.83
C ARG A 288 2.67 -3.70 16.17
N PRO A 289 2.31 -2.75 15.30
CA PRO A 289 1.29 -1.74 15.59
C PRO A 289 -0.07 -2.33 15.97
N LYS A 290 -0.48 -3.42 15.30
CA LYS A 290 -1.76 -4.11 15.57
C LYS A 290 -1.81 -4.78 16.95
N GLN A 291 -0.65 -5.08 17.53
CA GLN A 291 -0.53 -5.81 18.80
C GLN A 291 0.02 -4.93 19.93
N ARG A 292 0.44 -3.68 19.64
CA ARG A 292 1.12 -2.76 20.56
C ARG A 292 2.24 -3.44 21.37
N HIS A 293 3.03 -4.26 20.69
CA HIS A 293 4.08 -5.09 21.30
C HIS A 293 5.35 -5.06 20.45
N ARG A 294 6.52 -5.18 21.10
CA ARG A 294 7.82 -5.37 20.44
C ARG A 294 8.25 -6.82 20.59
N GLN A 295 8.71 -7.45 19.52
CA GLN A 295 9.25 -8.80 19.56
C GLN A 295 10.69 -8.78 19.04
N ALA A 296 11.60 -9.30 19.87
CA ALA A 296 12.99 -9.48 19.53
C ALA A 296 13.19 -10.74 18.70
N TYR A 297 14.06 -10.64 17.70
CA TYR A 297 14.51 -11.74 16.85
C TYR A 297 16.04 -11.75 16.78
N PRO A 298 16.70 -12.92 16.79
CA PRO A 298 18.13 -12.97 16.52
C PRO A 298 18.41 -12.49 15.09
N LEU A 299 19.43 -11.67 14.91
CA LEU A 299 19.92 -11.22 13.62
C LEU A 299 20.87 -12.29 13.08
N LEU A 300 20.38 -13.12 12.16
CA LEU A 300 21.22 -14.09 11.49
C LEU A 300 22.32 -13.37 10.66
N PRO A 301 23.58 -13.85 10.68
CA PRO A 301 24.70 -13.19 9.98
C PRO A 301 24.40 -12.88 8.51
N SER A 302 23.86 -13.85 7.77
CA SER A 302 23.50 -13.66 6.35
C SER A 302 22.43 -12.57 6.11
N VAL A 303 21.52 -12.37 7.06
CA VAL A 303 20.51 -11.30 6.98
C VAL A 303 21.14 -9.98 7.38
N GLY A 304 21.95 -9.96 8.44
CA GLY A 304 22.71 -8.80 8.87
C GLY A 304 23.57 -8.24 7.75
N GLU A 305 24.35 -9.08 7.09
CA GLU A 305 25.16 -8.73 5.91
C GLU A 305 24.31 -8.17 4.78
N ALA A 306 23.16 -8.76 4.47
CA ALA A 306 22.27 -8.27 3.43
C ALA A 306 21.71 -6.87 3.77
N ILE A 307 21.30 -6.66 5.04
CA ILE A 307 20.84 -5.36 5.54
C ILE A 307 21.97 -4.33 5.45
N LEU A 308 23.16 -4.66 5.96
CA LEU A 308 24.36 -3.80 5.92
C LEU A 308 24.69 -3.40 4.49
N ARG A 309 24.81 -4.38 3.59
CA ARG A 309 25.10 -4.16 2.17
C ARG A 309 24.09 -3.21 1.54
N TYR A 310 22.80 -3.39 1.81
CA TYR A 310 21.78 -2.46 1.31
C TYR A 310 21.93 -1.06 1.92
N VAL A 311 22.07 -0.96 3.24
CA VAL A 311 22.12 0.31 3.97
C VAL A 311 23.34 1.14 3.60
N GLU A 312 24.51 0.52 3.44
CA GLU A 312 25.76 1.21 3.13
C GLU A 312 25.93 1.53 1.65
N GLN A 313 25.59 0.58 0.76
CA GLN A 313 25.94 0.71 -0.67
C GLN A 313 24.82 1.32 -1.50
N ILE A 314 23.55 1.06 -1.14
CA ILE A 314 22.41 1.29 -2.05
C ILE A 314 21.37 2.24 -1.47
N ARG A 315 21.12 2.21 -0.16
CA ARG A 315 20.05 2.97 0.48
C ARG A 315 20.30 4.47 0.27
N PRO A 316 19.38 5.19 -0.41
CA PRO A 316 19.57 6.61 -0.65
C PRO A 316 19.68 7.41 0.67
N HIS A 317 20.52 8.45 0.68
CA HIS A 317 20.54 9.42 1.77
C HIS A 317 19.16 10.10 1.85
N SER A 318 18.50 9.95 2.99
CA SER A 318 17.13 10.42 3.22
C SER A 318 16.88 10.57 4.71
N PRO A 319 16.06 11.55 5.13
CA PRO A 319 15.64 11.69 6.53
C PRO A 319 14.73 10.55 7.00
N CYS A 320 14.17 9.74 6.09
CA CYS A 320 13.40 8.56 6.47
C CYS A 320 14.25 7.61 7.33
N ARG A 321 13.67 7.07 8.41
CA ARG A 321 14.34 6.10 9.29
C ARG A 321 14.04 4.65 8.92
N GLU A 322 13.00 4.42 8.12
CA GLU A 322 12.65 3.11 7.58
C GLU A 322 13.81 2.56 6.77
N ILE A 323 14.13 1.28 6.94
CA ILE A 323 15.25 0.65 6.24
C ILE A 323 15.01 0.72 4.73
N PHE A 324 13.88 0.21 4.25
CA PHE A 324 13.59 0.07 2.83
C PHE A 324 12.93 1.30 2.22
N LEU A 325 13.62 1.92 1.27
CA LEU A 325 13.15 3.09 0.53
C LEU A 325 12.87 2.77 -0.95
N THR A 326 12.19 3.70 -1.63
CA THR A 326 12.13 3.72 -3.10
C THR A 326 13.54 3.96 -3.66
N LEU A 327 13.89 3.26 -4.75
CA LEU A 327 15.19 3.42 -5.42
C LEU A 327 15.25 4.63 -6.36
N ARG A 328 14.13 5.33 -6.53
CA ARG A 328 14.02 6.51 -7.39
C ARG A 328 13.40 7.63 -6.57
N ALA A 329 13.91 8.84 -6.77
CA ALA A 329 13.38 10.05 -6.17
C ALA A 329 11.92 10.29 -6.62
N PRO A 330 11.05 10.88 -5.77
CA PRO A 330 11.33 11.25 -4.38
C PRO A 330 11.53 9.99 -3.50
N PHE A 331 12.60 9.99 -2.71
CA PHE A 331 12.92 8.87 -1.83
C PHE A 331 11.94 8.85 -0.66
N ARG A 332 11.17 7.75 -0.57
CA ARG A 332 10.15 7.54 0.45
C ARG A 332 10.23 6.12 0.97
N ALA A 333 9.74 5.90 2.19
CA ALA A 333 9.54 4.57 2.73
C ALA A 333 8.75 3.69 1.76
N LEU A 334 9.21 2.44 1.58
CA LEU A 334 8.57 1.49 0.68
C LEU A 334 7.23 1.03 1.28
N SER A 335 6.14 1.22 0.56
CA SER A 335 4.81 0.84 1.04
C SER A 335 4.63 -0.68 1.03
N ALA A 336 3.65 -1.18 1.81
CA ALA A 336 3.25 -2.58 1.79
C ALA A 336 2.86 -3.08 0.37
N SER A 337 2.26 -2.21 -0.46
CA SER A 337 1.97 -2.51 -1.87
C SER A 337 3.25 -2.57 -2.72
N GLY A 338 4.24 -1.73 -2.44
CA GLY A 338 5.56 -1.80 -3.06
C GLY A 338 6.28 -3.11 -2.74
N LEU A 339 6.26 -3.53 -1.48
CA LEU A 339 6.78 -4.84 -1.06
C LEU A 339 6.04 -6.01 -1.72
N TYR A 340 4.70 -5.89 -1.87
CA TYR A 340 3.92 -6.87 -2.62
C TYR A 340 4.40 -6.98 -4.07
N HIS A 341 4.64 -5.84 -4.73
CA HIS A 341 5.14 -5.81 -6.09
C HIS A 341 6.55 -6.42 -6.20
N VAL A 342 7.44 -6.20 -5.23
CA VAL A 342 8.77 -6.82 -5.21
C VAL A 342 8.65 -8.34 -5.30
N VAL A 343 7.89 -8.95 -4.38
CA VAL A 343 7.70 -10.41 -4.36
C VAL A 343 6.98 -10.90 -5.62
N ARG A 344 5.90 -10.23 -6.02
CA ARG A 344 5.11 -10.62 -7.19
C ARG A 344 5.93 -10.62 -8.47
N SER A 345 6.65 -9.53 -8.72
CA SER A 345 7.41 -9.36 -9.97
C SER A 345 8.49 -10.45 -10.11
N ARG A 346 9.18 -10.81 -9.04
CA ARG A 346 10.19 -11.87 -9.04
C ARG A 346 9.60 -13.26 -9.26
N LEU A 347 8.49 -13.57 -8.58
CA LEU A 347 7.76 -14.83 -8.81
C LEU A 347 7.32 -14.95 -10.27
N GLU A 348 6.84 -13.86 -10.87
CA GLU A 348 6.44 -13.80 -12.28
C GLU A 348 7.64 -13.98 -13.22
N THR A 349 8.75 -13.29 -12.98
CA THR A 349 9.99 -13.42 -13.77
C THR A 349 10.53 -14.84 -13.78
N LEU A 350 10.48 -15.54 -12.64
CA LEU A 350 10.97 -16.91 -12.51
C LEU A 350 9.95 -17.99 -12.93
N GLY A 351 8.73 -17.58 -13.31
CA GLY A 351 7.65 -18.50 -13.67
C GLY A 351 7.14 -19.35 -12.49
N ILE A 352 7.42 -18.95 -11.25
CA ILE A 352 7.01 -19.70 -10.05
C ILE A 352 5.50 -19.55 -9.86
N ARG A 353 4.78 -20.67 -9.95
CA ARG A 353 3.33 -20.71 -9.79
C ARG A 353 2.98 -20.84 -8.31
N SER A 354 2.33 -19.83 -7.76
CA SER A 354 1.73 -19.91 -6.43
C SER A 354 0.34 -19.27 -6.42
N LEU A 355 -0.57 -19.83 -5.62
CA LEU A 355 -1.91 -19.30 -5.41
C LEU A 355 -1.87 -17.88 -4.83
N ARG A 356 -0.84 -17.58 -4.04
CA ARG A 356 -0.58 -16.25 -3.49
C ARG A 356 0.74 -15.75 -4.07
N ARG A 357 0.75 -14.50 -4.55
CA ARG A 357 1.91 -13.91 -5.24
C ARG A 357 2.59 -12.78 -4.47
N GLY A 358 2.45 -12.75 -3.15
CA GLY A 358 2.97 -11.66 -2.31
C GLY A 358 3.66 -12.16 -1.05
N PRO A 359 4.03 -11.26 -0.12
CA PRO A 359 4.78 -11.57 1.10
C PRO A 359 4.16 -12.69 1.94
N HIS A 360 2.83 -12.78 1.99
CA HIS A 360 2.15 -13.87 2.71
C HIS A 360 2.40 -15.25 2.10
N ALA A 361 2.71 -15.36 0.81
CA ALA A 361 3.10 -16.63 0.21
C ALA A 361 4.44 -17.11 0.79
N LEU A 362 5.42 -16.22 0.94
CA LEU A 362 6.71 -16.53 1.55
C LEU A 362 6.58 -16.85 3.04
N ARG A 363 5.70 -16.15 3.76
CA ARG A 363 5.37 -16.50 5.15
C ARG A 363 4.76 -17.89 5.26
N HIS A 364 3.88 -18.29 4.34
CA HIS A 364 3.34 -19.64 4.32
C HIS A 364 4.41 -20.69 3.97
N ALA A 365 5.32 -20.38 3.05
CA ALA A 365 6.45 -21.25 2.74
C ALA A 365 7.40 -21.43 3.94
N CYS A 366 7.70 -20.34 4.66
CA CYS A 366 8.45 -20.35 5.92
C CYS A 366 7.81 -21.29 6.95
N ALA A 367 6.52 -21.09 7.23
CA ALA A 367 5.79 -21.92 8.16
C ALA A 367 5.72 -23.40 7.73
N GLY A 368 5.46 -23.66 6.44
CA GLY A 368 5.44 -25.01 5.88
C GLY A 368 6.80 -25.70 6.01
N ARG A 369 7.92 -24.98 5.85
CA ARG A 369 9.26 -25.51 6.11
C ARG A 369 9.45 -25.86 7.59
N LEU A 370 9.02 -25.02 8.51
CA LEU A 370 9.15 -25.30 9.95
C LEU A 370 8.31 -26.52 10.36
N VAL A 371 7.11 -26.65 9.81
CA VAL A 371 6.29 -27.87 9.95
C VAL A 371 7.05 -29.09 9.43
N ALA A 372 7.60 -29.02 8.21
CA ALA A 372 8.36 -30.12 7.63
C ALA A 372 9.65 -30.48 8.41
N GLN A 373 10.17 -29.56 9.22
CA GLN A 373 11.30 -29.79 10.12
C GLN A 373 10.87 -30.39 11.48
N GLY A 374 9.57 -30.61 11.70
CA GLY A 374 9.04 -31.21 12.92
C GLY A 374 8.87 -30.25 14.10
N LEU A 375 8.93 -28.93 13.86
CA LEU A 375 8.69 -27.96 14.93
C LEU A 375 7.21 -27.99 15.36
N SER A 376 6.98 -27.84 16.65
CA SER A 376 5.63 -27.75 17.21
C SER A 376 4.90 -26.49 16.74
N LEU A 377 3.56 -26.53 16.75
CA LEU A 377 2.74 -25.35 16.44
C LEU A 377 3.03 -24.17 17.40
N LYS A 378 3.53 -24.43 18.61
CA LYS A 378 3.93 -23.35 19.53
C LYS A 378 5.18 -22.64 19.03
N GLU A 379 6.23 -23.40 18.70
CA GLU A 379 7.49 -22.85 18.19
C GLU A 379 7.29 -22.11 16.85
N ILE A 380 6.49 -22.70 15.94
CA ILE A 380 6.11 -22.04 14.69
C ILE A 380 5.35 -20.74 14.99
N GLY A 381 4.45 -20.77 15.97
CA GLY A 381 3.72 -19.60 16.44
C GLY A 381 4.66 -18.51 16.92
N ASP A 382 5.62 -18.83 17.77
CA ASP A 382 6.57 -17.88 18.34
C ASP A 382 7.48 -17.27 17.25
N HIS A 383 8.01 -18.10 16.35
CA HIS A 383 8.80 -17.66 15.20
C HIS A 383 8.02 -16.66 14.35
N LEU A 384 6.78 -16.99 14.01
CA LEU A 384 5.89 -16.13 13.23
C LEU A 384 5.30 -14.96 14.05
N GLY A 385 5.51 -14.95 15.36
CA GLY A 385 4.92 -14.08 16.37
C GLY A 385 3.39 -14.10 16.40
N HIS A 386 2.79 -15.28 16.39
CA HIS A 386 1.38 -15.44 16.67
C HIS A 386 1.11 -15.30 18.17
N ARG A 387 0.11 -14.48 18.52
CA ARG A 387 -0.32 -14.31 19.92
C ARG A 387 -1.30 -15.39 20.39
N SER A 388 -1.99 -16.04 19.46
CA SER A 388 -2.97 -17.07 19.75
C SER A 388 -2.63 -18.33 18.96
N ALA A 389 -2.79 -19.47 19.62
CA ALA A 389 -2.69 -20.78 19.00
C ALA A 389 -3.68 -20.92 17.83
N ASP A 390 -4.85 -20.26 17.86
CA ASP A 390 -5.81 -20.26 16.75
C ASP A 390 -5.20 -19.69 15.46
N ALA A 391 -4.32 -18.69 15.56
CA ALA A 391 -3.66 -18.12 14.39
C ALA A 391 -2.64 -19.10 13.78
N THR A 392 -2.02 -19.96 14.60
CA THR A 392 -1.07 -20.98 14.14
C THR A 392 -1.76 -22.28 13.72
N ARG A 393 -2.94 -22.57 14.27
CA ARG A 393 -3.73 -23.77 13.97
C ARG A 393 -3.96 -24.00 12.48
N THR A 394 -4.01 -22.92 11.68
CA THR A 394 -4.14 -23.06 10.22
C THR A 394 -3.05 -23.93 9.59
N TYR A 395 -1.85 -24.01 10.18
CA TYR A 395 -0.72 -24.79 9.67
C TYR A 395 -0.79 -26.28 10.02
N ALA A 396 -1.60 -26.68 11.00
CA ALA A 396 -1.87 -28.10 11.27
C ALA A 396 -2.42 -28.84 10.03
N LYS A 397 -3.12 -28.11 9.15
CA LYS A 397 -3.69 -28.69 7.91
C LYS A 397 -2.65 -29.16 6.90
N VAL A 398 -1.42 -28.66 6.99
CA VAL A 398 -0.32 -29.03 6.09
C VAL A 398 0.71 -29.92 6.77
N ASP A 399 0.48 -30.26 8.05
CA ASP A 399 1.30 -31.20 8.81
C ASP A 399 0.82 -32.64 8.60
N VAL A 400 1.10 -33.18 7.41
CA VAL A 400 0.65 -34.53 7.05
C VAL A 400 1.27 -35.61 7.95
N VAL A 401 2.47 -35.38 8.47
CA VAL A 401 3.15 -36.30 9.38
C VAL A 401 2.43 -36.34 10.73
N GLY A 402 2.26 -35.18 11.37
CA GLY A 402 1.54 -35.11 12.65
C GLY A 402 0.09 -35.57 12.53
N LEU A 403 -0.59 -35.28 11.41
CA LEU A 403 -1.94 -35.78 11.17
C LEU A 403 -2.00 -37.32 11.05
N ARG A 404 -0.96 -37.97 10.51
CA ARG A 404 -0.87 -39.44 10.46
C ARG A 404 -0.65 -40.04 11.85
N GLU A 405 0.22 -39.43 12.66
CA GLU A 405 0.46 -39.88 14.04
C GLU A 405 -0.84 -39.86 14.86
N VAL A 406 -1.61 -38.76 14.78
CA VAL A 406 -2.91 -38.66 15.44
C VAL A 406 -3.91 -39.69 14.91
N ALA A 407 -3.90 -39.96 13.60
CA ALA A 407 -4.79 -40.96 13.01
C ALA A 407 -4.43 -42.41 13.38
N GLN A 408 -3.15 -42.68 13.68
CA GLN A 408 -2.65 -44.00 14.07
C GLN A 408 -2.70 -44.23 15.59
N PHE A 409 -2.96 -43.19 16.38
CA PHE A 409 -3.05 -43.29 17.82
C PHE A 409 -4.24 -44.18 18.23
N ASN A 410 -3.93 -45.35 18.79
CA ASN A 410 -4.94 -46.30 19.25
C ASN A 410 -5.44 -45.91 20.65
N LEU A 411 -6.70 -45.50 20.74
CA LEU A 411 -7.36 -45.16 22.00
C LEU A 411 -7.69 -46.40 22.86
N GLY A 412 -7.56 -47.61 22.31
CA GLY A 412 -7.88 -48.86 23.01
C GLY A 412 -6.94 -49.19 24.18
N ASP A 413 -5.72 -48.63 24.19
CA ASP A 413 -4.73 -48.85 25.27
C ASP A 413 -4.84 -47.81 26.40
N LEU A 414 -5.81 -46.89 26.32
CA LEU A 414 -6.09 -45.87 27.36
C LEU A 414 -7.17 -46.31 28.37
N LEU A 415 -7.79 -47.48 28.13
CA LEU A 415 -8.71 -48.17 29.04
C LEU A 415 -8.07 -49.50 29.43
#